data_AF-X1TCA4-F1
#
_entry.id   AF-X1TCA4-F1
#
_cell.length_a   1.000
_cell.length_b   1.000
_cell.length_c   1.000
_cell.angle_alpha   90.00
_cell.angle_beta   90.00
_cell.angle_gamma   90.00
#
_symmetry.space_group_name_H-M   'P 1'
#
loop_
_entity.id
_entity.type
_entity.pdbx_description
1 polymer ?
#
loop_
_entity_poly.entity_id
_entity_poly.type
_entity_poly.pdbx_seq_one_letter_code
_entity_poly.pdbx_strand_id
1 'polypeptide(L)'
;MTKRPYEFADLSLLKRIEKRLKSREEKEETKIFKTCLKCGKRKSLSYFTADKRSSDGTTGECRACRSERSLTYYYQNREEILIKIKEYQDKKDRSKYFENYKIDHKEHLQEIAHKWYKKNRKGIKERNLRRKTKLKNEGS
;
A
#
# COMPACT_ATOMS: atom_id res chain seq x y z
N MET A 1 50.32 8.09 52.95
CA MET A 1 48.95 7.73 52.57
C MET A 1 49.04 6.83 51.34
N THR A 2 48.90 5.52 51.53
CA THR A 2 48.89 4.55 50.43
C THR A 2 47.54 4.61 49.75
N LYS A 3 47.52 5.06 48.49
CA LYS A 3 46.32 5.10 47.65
C LYS A 3 45.68 3.72 47.63
N ARG A 4 44.36 3.64 47.84
CA ARG A 4 43.63 2.37 47.83
C ARG A 4 43.73 1.71 46.44
N PRO A 5 43.69 0.37 46.32
CA PRO A 5 43.89 -0.34 45.05
C PRO A 5 42.94 0.10 43.91
N TYR A 6 41.81 0.71 44.28
CA TYR A 6 40.77 1.21 43.38
C TYR A 6 41.03 2.65 42.88
N GLU A 7 42.10 3.32 43.33
CA GLU A 7 42.43 4.71 42.96
C GLU A 7 43.24 4.84 41.66
N PHE A 8 43.67 3.73 41.06
CA PHE A 8 44.22 3.68 39.71
C PHE A 8 43.28 2.87 38.83
N ALA A 9 42.15 3.47 38.44
CA ALA A 9 41.39 2.94 37.33
C ALA A 9 42.33 2.86 36.11
N ASP A 10 42.57 1.65 35.62
CA ASP A 10 43.41 1.41 34.46
C ASP A 10 42.89 2.27 33.29
N LEU A 11 43.64 3.33 32.95
CA LEU A 11 43.32 4.27 31.87
C LEU A 11 43.12 3.53 30.52
N SER A 12 43.76 2.38 30.34
CA SER A 12 43.55 1.50 29.18
C SER A 12 42.17 0.84 29.20
N LEU A 13 41.75 0.34 30.37
CA LEU A 13 40.43 -0.24 30.58
C LEU A 13 39.32 0.80 30.39
N LEU A 14 39.49 2.01 30.95
CA LEU A 14 38.55 3.12 30.76
C LEU A 14 38.38 3.51 29.29
N LYS A 15 39.49 3.68 28.55
CA LYS A 15 39.45 3.95 27.10
C LYS A 15 38.74 2.84 26.30
N ARG A 16 38.92 1.57 26.67
CA ARG A 16 38.21 0.45 26.04
C ARG A 16 36.70 0.48 26.32
N ILE A 17 36.32 0.85 27.54
CA ILE A 17 34.91 1.01 27.94
C ILE A 17 34.27 2.16 27.16
N GLU A 18 34.91 3.33 27.10
CA GLU A 18 34.43 4.49 26.34
C GLU A 18 34.21 4.14 24.86
N LYS A 19 35.18 3.47 24.22
CA LYS A 19 35.04 3.02 22.83
C LYS A 19 33.83 2.10 22.63
N ARG A 20 33.58 1.18 23.58
CA ARG A 20 32.42 0.29 23.53
C ARG A 20 31.11 1.07 23.71
N LEU A 21 31.05 2.00 24.65
CA LEU A 21 29.86 2.84 24.89
C LEU A 21 29.52 3.66 23.64
N LYS A 22 30.52 4.32 23.06
CA LYS A 22 30.35 5.07 21.81
C LYS A 22 29.81 4.22 20.66
N SER A 23 30.34 3.00 20.49
CA SER A 23 29.84 2.07 19.46
C SER A 23 28.39 1.62 19.68
N ARG A 24 27.90 1.62 20.94
CA ARG A 24 26.50 1.29 21.27
C ARG A 24 25.59 2.47 20.99
N GLU A 25 26.02 3.68 21.34
CA GLU A 25 25.28 4.92 21.04
C GLU A 25 25.11 5.09 19.53
N GLU A 26 26.18 4.90 18.74
CA GLU A 26 26.13 4.93 17.28
C GLU A 26 25.14 3.90 16.71
N LYS A 27 25.06 2.69 17.31
CA LYS A 27 24.10 1.64 16.92
C LYS A 27 22.66 1.97 17.29
N GLU A 28 22.40 2.64 18.40
CA GLU A 28 21.04 3.09 18.73
C GLU A 28 20.62 4.24 17.82
N GLU A 29 21.56 5.12 17.47
CA GLU A 29 21.28 6.21 16.54
C GLU A 29 20.88 5.70 15.17
N THR A 30 21.52 4.62 14.68
CA THR A 30 21.15 4.00 13.40
C THR A 30 19.80 3.29 13.42
N LYS A 31 19.25 2.95 14.60
CA LYS A 31 17.88 2.46 14.74
C LYS A 31 16.83 3.55 14.59
N ILE A 32 17.21 4.82 14.68
CA ILE A 32 16.27 5.96 14.59
C ILE A 32 16.49 6.74 13.29
N PHE A 33 17.75 6.89 12.88
CA PHE A 33 18.17 7.67 11.71
C PHE A 33 19.01 6.84 10.75
N LYS A 34 18.84 7.12 9.46
CA LYS A 34 19.61 6.51 8.37
C LYS A 34 19.93 7.54 7.31
N THR A 35 21.10 7.39 6.69
CA THR A 35 21.51 8.21 5.55
C THR A 35 20.98 7.59 4.26
N CYS A 36 20.28 8.37 3.45
CA CYS A 36 19.79 7.92 2.15
C CYS A 36 20.97 7.72 1.19
N LEU A 37 21.09 6.54 0.60
CA LEU A 37 22.16 6.22 -0.37
C LEU A 37 22.05 7.03 -1.68
N LYS A 38 20.86 7.55 -2.01
CA LYS A 38 20.64 8.32 -3.25
C LYS A 38 20.89 9.81 -3.09
N CYS A 39 20.37 10.44 -2.02
CA CYS A 39 20.49 11.89 -1.82
C CYS A 39 21.48 12.30 -0.71
N GLY A 40 22.09 11.34 0.00
CA GLY A 40 23.09 11.60 1.04
C GLY A 40 22.56 12.24 2.33
N LYS A 41 21.27 12.56 2.41
CA LYS A 41 20.68 13.22 3.59
C LYS A 41 20.41 12.22 4.71
N ARG A 42 20.78 12.58 5.94
CA ARG A 42 20.40 11.87 7.18
C ARG A 42 18.92 12.14 7.48
N LYS A 43 18.13 11.09 7.65
CA LYS A 43 16.67 11.15 7.85
C LYS A 43 16.23 10.11 8.88
N SER A 44 15.10 10.33 9.53
CA SER A 44 14.50 9.28 10.39
C SER A 44 14.14 8.05 9.56
N LEU A 45 14.16 6.85 10.16
CA LEU A 45 13.71 5.60 9.54
C LEU A 45 12.26 5.67 9.01
N SER A 46 11.43 6.56 9.56
CA SER A 46 10.07 6.81 9.06
C SER A 46 10.03 7.27 7.60
N TYR A 47 11.13 7.85 7.08
CA TYR A 47 11.26 8.26 5.67
C TYR A 47 11.71 7.14 4.76
N PHE A 48 11.93 5.93 5.27
CA PHE A 48 12.34 4.76 4.52
C PHE A 48 11.21 3.74 4.51
N THR A 49 11.19 2.88 3.49
CA THR A 49 10.18 1.82 3.37
C THR A 49 10.74 0.55 3.98
N ALA A 50 9.89 -0.30 4.55
CA ALA A 50 10.32 -1.61 5.03
C ALA A 50 10.82 -2.48 3.86
N ASP A 51 11.96 -3.15 4.04
CA ASP A 51 12.48 -4.15 3.11
C ASP A 51 13.02 -5.33 3.92
N LYS A 52 12.30 -6.45 3.88
CA LYS A 52 12.65 -7.68 4.63
C LYS A 52 13.95 -8.32 4.15
N ARG A 53 14.46 -7.93 2.98
CA ARG A 53 15.72 -8.44 2.43
C ARG A 53 16.93 -7.63 2.92
N SER A 54 16.71 -6.47 3.52
CA SER A 54 17.77 -5.67 4.12
C SER A 54 18.09 -6.15 5.53
N SER A 55 19.38 -6.15 5.90
CA SER A 55 19.85 -6.41 7.27
C SER A 55 19.16 -5.53 8.31
N ASP A 56 18.84 -4.29 7.95
CA ASP A 56 18.27 -3.29 8.86
C ASP A 56 16.74 -3.20 8.71
N GLY A 57 16.13 -4.08 7.92
CA GLY A 57 14.69 -4.13 7.68
C GLY A 57 14.11 -2.94 6.89
N THR A 58 14.94 -2.04 6.38
CA THR A 58 14.53 -0.82 5.67
C THR A 58 15.31 -0.62 4.37
N THR A 59 14.70 0.05 3.39
CA THR A 59 15.36 0.40 2.12
C THR A 59 16.58 1.29 2.35
N GLY A 60 17.58 1.20 1.47
CA GLY A 60 18.74 2.12 1.47
C GLY A 60 18.41 3.53 0.94
N GLU A 61 17.34 3.65 0.16
CA GLU A 61 16.85 4.91 -0.39
C GLU A 61 15.65 5.42 0.39
N CYS A 62 15.56 6.74 0.59
CA CYS A 62 14.37 7.36 1.18
C CYS A 62 13.18 7.33 0.21
N ARG A 63 11.96 7.41 0.75
CA ARG A 63 10.70 7.39 -0.01
C ARG A 63 10.64 8.45 -1.10
N ALA A 64 11.17 9.64 -0.86
CA ALA A 64 11.21 10.72 -1.84
C ALA A 64 12.04 10.32 -3.08
N CYS A 65 13.27 9.83 -2.87
CA CYS A 65 14.13 9.37 -3.97
C CYS A 65 13.53 8.18 -4.73
N ARG A 66 12.86 7.25 -4.03
CA ARG A 66 12.15 6.15 -4.68
C ARG A 66 10.98 6.66 -5.53
N SER A 67 10.21 7.61 -5.01
CA SER A 67 9.09 8.22 -5.74
C SER A 67 9.58 8.92 -7.01
N GLU A 68 10.65 9.69 -6.91
CA GLU A 68 11.29 10.35 -8.06
C GLU A 68 11.73 9.32 -9.09
N ARG A 69 12.46 8.27 -8.68
CA ARG A 69 12.87 7.17 -9.56
C ARG A 69 11.68 6.49 -10.25
N SER A 70 10.61 6.22 -9.50
CA SER A 70 9.39 5.62 -10.05
C SER A 70 8.70 6.53 -11.06
N LEU A 71 8.64 7.85 -10.80
CA LEU A 71 8.11 8.83 -11.75
C LEU A 71 8.96 8.89 -13.01
N THR A 72 10.28 8.99 -12.88
CA THR A 72 11.20 8.99 -14.04
C THR A 72 11.01 7.75 -14.89
N TYR A 73 10.99 6.57 -14.27
CA TYR A 73 10.73 5.31 -14.97
C TYR A 73 9.39 5.33 -15.70
N TYR A 74 8.32 5.79 -15.04
CA TYR A 74 6.99 5.88 -15.64
C TYR A 74 6.97 6.77 -16.87
N TYR A 75 7.53 7.98 -16.79
CA TYR A 75 7.53 8.92 -17.92
C TYR A 75 8.43 8.46 -19.07
N GLN A 76 9.58 7.85 -18.77
CA GLN A 76 10.47 7.28 -19.79
C GLN A 76 9.85 6.09 -20.53
N ASN A 77 9.01 5.30 -19.87
CA ASN A 77 8.42 4.07 -20.42
C ASN A 77 6.91 4.20 -20.60
N ARG A 78 6.38 5.43 -20.67
CA ARG A 78 4.94 5.70 -20.55
C ARG A 78 4.13 4.94 -21.59
N GLU A 79 4.57 4.96 -22.84
CA GLU A 79 3.86 4.31 -23.94
C GLU A 79 3.82 2.80 -23.77
N GLU A 80 4.96 2.17 -23.47
CA GLU A 80 5.02 0.73 -23.21
C GLU A 80 4.15 0.30 -22.03
N ILE A 81 4.15 1.11 -20.95
CA ILE A 81 3.31 0.86 -19.78
C ILE A 81 1.83 0.90 -20.17
N LEU A 82 1.42 1.89 -20.98
CA LEU A 82 0.04 2.01 -21.43
C LEU A 82 -0.38 0.87 -22.37
N ILE A 83 0.52 0.42 -23.27
CA ILE A 83 0.29 -0.75 -24.13
C ILE A 83 0.06 -2.00 -23.26
N LYS A 84 0.96 -2.28 -22.30
CA LYS A 84 0.84 -3.42 -21.38
C LYS A 84 -0.45 -3.38 -20.56
N ILE A 85 -0.86 -2.20 -20.09
CA ILE A 85 -2.13 -2.02 -19.37
C ILE A 85 -3.30 -2.37 -20.27
N LYS A 86 -3.31 -1.89 -21.53
CA LYS A 86 -4.36 -2.20 -22.50
C LYS A 86 -4.42 -3.70 -22.80
N GLU A 87 -3.28 -4.33 -23.08
CA GLU A 87 -3.21 -5.78 -23.30
C GLU A 87 -3.73 -6.59 -22.10
N TYR A 88 -3.39 -6.18 -20.88
CA TYR A 88 -3.91 -6.84 -19.67
C TYR A 88 -5.43 -6.66 -19.51
N GLN A 89 -5.96 -5.49 -19.86
CA GLN A 89 -7.41 -5.24 -19.87
C GLN A 89 -8.12 -6.08 -20.93
N ASP A 90 -7.58 -6.14 -22.15
CA ASP A 90 -8.15 -6.91 -23.26
C ASP A 90 -8.10 -8.42 -23.00
N LYS A 91 -7.03 -8.93 -22.37
CA LYS A 91 -6.91 -10.33 -21.93
C LYS A 91 -7.87 -10.69 -20.79
N LYS A 92 -8.22 -9.71 -19.95
CA LYS A 92 -9.15 -9.92 -18.84
C LYS A 92 -10.57 -9.74 -19.35
N ASP A 93 -11.12 -10.79 -19.96
CA ASP A 93 -12.55 -10.83 -20.26
C ASP A 93 -13.35 -10.87 -18.94
N ARG A 94 -13.62 -9.67 -18.42
CA ARG A 94 -14.39 -9.48 -17.21
C ARG A 94 -15.83 -9.95 -17.40
N SER A 95 -16.31 -9.99 -18.64
CA SER A 95 -17.63 -10.51 -19.00
C SER A 95 -17.73 -11.98 -18.62
N LYS A 96 -16.73 -12.79 -18.97
CA LYS A 96 -16.67 -14.21 -18.59
C LYS A 96 -16.65 -14.43 -17.09
N TYR A 97 -15.90 -13.61 -16.34
CA TYR A 97 -15.92 -13.66 -14.86
C TYR A 97 -17.33 -13.37 -14.31
N PHE A 98 -18.00 -12.31 -14.79
CA PHE A 98 -19.35 -11.96 -14.34
C PHE A 98 -20.40 -12.96 -14.79
N GLU A 99 -20.24 -13.58 -15.96
CA GLU A 99 -21.10 -14.62 -16.48
C GLU A 99 -21.04 -15.86 -15.60
N ASN A 100 -19.83 -16.37 -15.32
CA ASN A 100 -19.63 -17.47 -14.39
C ASN A 100 -20.17 -17.13 -12.99
N TYR A 101 -19.88 -15.93 -12.48
CA TYR A 101 -20.40 -15.49 -11.19
C TYR A 101 -21.94 -15.49 -11.16
N LYS A 102 -22.61 -15.07 -12.24
CA LYS A 102 -24.07 -15.11 -12.33
C LYS A 102 -24.61 -16.54 -12.38
N ILE A 103 -23.91 -17.46 -13.03
CA ILE A 103 -24.28 -18.87 -13.13
C ILE A 103 -24.11 -19.54 -11.76
N ASP A 104 -22.92 -19.43 -11.17
CA ASP A 104 -22.54 -20.07 -9.91
C ASP A 104 -23.37 -19.55 -8.73
N HIS A 105 -23.75 -18.26 -8.76
CA HIS A 105 -24.54 -17.62 -7.72
C HIS A 105 -26.00 -17.36 -8.11
N LYS A 106 -26.51 -18.06 -9.14
CA LYS A 106 -27.85 -17.83 -9.72
C LYS A 106 -28.95 -17.82 -8.68
N GLU A 107 -29.00 -18.82 -7.80
CA GLU A 107 -30.05 -18.96 -6.79
C GLU A 107 -30.00 -17.83 -5.76
N HIS A 108 -28.81 -17.49 -5.28
CA HIS A 108 -28.62 -16.39 -4.33
C HIS A 108 -29.03 -15.03 -4.93
N LEU A 109 -28.63 -14.78 -6.18
CA LEU A 109 -29.03 -13.57 -6.91
C LEU A 109 -30.55 -13.50 -7.13
N GLN A 110 -31.18 -14.64 -7.44
CA GLN A 110 -32.63 -14.74 -7.54
C GLN A 110 -33.34 -14.47 -6.21
N GLU A 111 -32.81 -14.98 -5.11
CA GLU A 111 -33.35 -14.74 -3.77
C GLU A 111 -33.28 -13.26 -3.39
N ILE A 112 -32.14 -12.61 -3.64
CA ILE A 112 -31.98 -11.16 -3.44
C ILE A 112 -32.99 -10.39 -4.29
N ALA A 113 -33.10 -10.73 -5.58
CA ALA A 113 -34.04 -10.10 -6.49
C ALA A 113 -35.49 -10.27 -6.04
N HIS A 114 -35.86 -11.47 -5.57
CA HIS A 114 -37.19 -11.77 -5.05
C HIS A 114 -37.50 -10.95 -3.77
N LYS A 115 -36.56 -10.89 -2.82
CA LYS A 115 -36.69 -10.07 -1.61
C LYS A 115 -36.88 -8.59 -1.96
N TRP A 116 -36.07 -8.06 -2.88
CA TRP A 116 -36.19 -6.68 -3.34
C TRP A 116 -37.54 -6.42 -4.02
N TYR A 117 -37.97 -7.31 -4.92
CA TYR A 117 -39.25 -7.19 -5.61
C TYR A 117 -40.44 -7.21 -4.63
N LYS A 118 -40.44 -8.13 -3.65
CA LYS A 118 -41.49 -8.24 -2.64
C LYS A 118 -41.61 -6.95 -1.83
N LYS A 119 -40.48 -6.36 -1.42
CA LYS A 119 -40.43 -5.08 -0.69
C LYS A 119 -40.92 -3.90 -1.54
N ASN A 120 -40.61 -3.87 -2.83
CA ASN A 120 -40.89 -2.75 -3.73
C ASN A 120 -42.15 -2.93 -4.59
N ARG A 121 -42.93 -4.00 -4.38
CA ARG A 121 -44.04 -4.44 -5.25
C ARG A 121 -45.06 -3.34 -5.56
N LYS A 122 -45.49 -2.56 -4.56
CA LYS A 122 -46.52 -1.52 -4.72
C LYS A 122 -46.03 -0.40 -5.65
N GLY A 123 -44.87 0.17 -5.37
CA GLY A 123 -44.27 1.23 -6.20
C GLY A 123 -43.95 0.77 -7.62
N ILE A 124 -43.55 -0.51 -7.80
CA ILE A 124 -43.35 -1.08 -9.14
C ILE A 124 -44.68 -1.10 -9.92
N LYS A 125 -45.77 -1.56 -9.31
CA LYS A 125 -47.09 -1.61 -9.95
C LYS A 125 -47.60 -0.23 -10.33
N GLU A 126 -47.49 0.73 -9.41
CA GLU A 126 -47.91 2.11 -9.63
C GLU A 126 -47.13 2.77 -10.77
N ARG A 127 -45.80 2.61 -10.78
CA ARG A 127 -44.94 3.08 -11.87
C ARG A 127 -45.30 2.44 -13.21
N ASN A 128 -45.58 1.14 -13.24
CA ASN A 128 -45.96 0.44 -14.46
C ASN A 128 -47.33 0.92 -14.98
N LEU A 129 -48.29 1.16 -14.08
CA LEU A 129 -49.58 1.72 -14.41
C LEU A 129 -49.44 3.13 -15.02
N ARG A 130 -48.66 4.00 -14.38
CA ARG A 130 -48.36 5.36 -14.88
C ARG A 130 -47.71 5.36 -16.26
N ARG A 131 -46.78 4.43 -16.53
CA ARG A 131 -46.18 4.28 -17.87
C ARG A 131 -47.23 3.86 -18.89
N LYS A 132 -48.10 2.91 -18.54
CA LYS A 132 -49.16 2.41 -19.44
C LYS A 132 -50.19 3.50 -19.76
N THR A 133 -50.58 4.32 -18.79
CA THR A 133 -51.51 5.44 -19.01
C THR A 133 -50.86 6.53 -19.87
N LYS A 134 -49.58 6.84 -19.64
CA LYS A 134 -48.85 7.81 -20.46
C LYS A 134 -48.76 7.37 -21.94
N LEU A 135 -48.38 6.12 -22.19
CA LEU A 135 -48.32 5.55 -23.55
C LEU A 135 -49.68 5.54 -24.27
N LYS A 136 -50.79 5.36 -23.53
CA LYS A 136 -52.14 5.44 -24.10
C LYS A 136 -52.55 6.86 -24.46
N ASN A 137 -52.12 7.84 -23.68
CA ASN A 137 -52.46 9.24 -23.91
C ASN A 137 -51.59 9.91 -24.98
N GLU A 138 -50.40 9.37 -25.27
CA GLU A 138 -49.49 9.86 -26.31
C GLU A 138 -49.70 9.19 -27.68
N GLY A 139 -50.48 8.09 -27.73
CA GLY A 139 -50.78 7.33 -28.94
C GLY A 139 -52.24 7.42 -29.40
N SER A 140 -53.02 8.36 -28.86
CA SER A 140 -54.44 8.58 -29.17
C SER A 140 -54.71 9.99 -29.64
#